data_AF-A0A871R6F6-F1
#
_entry.id   AF-A0A871R6F6-F1
#
_cell.length_a   1.000
_cell.length_b   1.000
_cell.length_c   1.000
_cell.angle_alpha   90.00
_cell.angle_beta   90.00
_cell.angle_gamma   90.00
#
_symmetry.space_group_name_H-M   'P 1'
#
loop_
_entity.id
_entity.type
_entity.pdbx_description
1 polymer ?
#
loop_
_entity_poly.entity_id
_entity_poly.type
_entity_poly.pdbx_seq_one_letter_code
_entity_poly.pdbx_strand_id
1 'polypeptide(L)'
;MVTSGFEPLVDNPFKDAGVFGIYSPYYESSKQDFNRLRRSSPLKSPEPANRLPILPRPSTPTPRRVDIDRIDANKSERMTDTGSLTSKKSTNSDKAIPISASSGNSHVSTIPHVHKDWLEVLRMCLNDLTGRDKAAKMLVYLLRLILSEAPKKTVYSSKNSVQIATFAKSPVVFVRQIALIAYSELFLRSGGSISGLNIYRQLLRAGSAPVHVIKLIRLIRKSVFLIVNHKCPPRRKMDEISSLWVNWSTITSICSLYYAWFDESLLLFNLGIIHKTELKRYHRFSSRHELLSWFATILVGLRNDYAKYGELNNRETSARIDFEVKVRAKKLLSRTNGVEFESSEVCSQKFIDAMQEVAYEKRILKLDIARLSCDLVYDSVFVLNQPMYKPLHLLFGLLSGSLGFYKVWLQKGHEIDEKCGL
;
A
#
# COMPACT_ATOMS: atom_id res chain seq x y z
N MET A 1 -21.20 1.30 36.72
CA MET A 1 -21.00 2.44 35.82
C MET A 1 -19.60 2.97 36.03
N VAL A 2 -18.65 2.54 35.20
CA VAL A 2 -17.26 3.03 35.20
C VAL A 2 -17.04 3.68 33.85
N THR A 3 -16.85 4.98 33.87
CA THR A 3 -16.54 5.82 32.72
C THR A 3 -15.08 5.59 32.31
N SER A 4 -14.85 4.85 31.23
CA SER A 4 -13.55 4.80 30.56
C SER A 4 -13.39 6.08 29.73
N GLY A 5 -12.63 7.04 30.27
CA GLY A 5 -12.23 8.24 29.55
C GLY A 5 -11.37 7.89 28.33
N PHE A 6 -11.80 8.35 27.16
CA PHE A 6 -10.97 8.50 25.97
C PHE A 6 -10.04 9.69 26.24
N GLU A 7 -8.78 9.44 26.55
CA GLU A 7 -7.75 10.49 26.44
C GLU A 7 -7.30 10.58 24.97
N PRO A 8 -7.47 11.73 24.30
CA PRO A 8 -6.90 11.93 22.97
C PRO A 8 -5.39 12.12 23.14
N LEU A 9 -4.60 11.17 22.62
CA LEU A 9 -3.16 11.32 22.51
C LEU A 9 -2.86 12.40 21.46
N VAL A 10 -2.77 13.66 21.87
CA VAL A 10 -2.17 14.73 21.06
C VAL A 10 -0.64 14.57 21.19
N ASP A 11 -0.12 13.54 20.51
CA ASP A 11 1.32 13.39 20.30
C ASP A 11 1.62 13.64 18.82
N ASN A 12 2.62 14.48 18.60
CA ASN A 12 2.98 15.12 17.34
C ASN A 12 3.16 14.08 16.20
N PRO A 13 2.34 14.09 15.13
CA PRO A 13 2.35 13.03 14.11
C PRO A 13 3.65 12.96 13.33
N PHE A 14 4.47 14.02 13.33
CA PHE A 14 5.80 14.03 12.73
C PHE A 14 6.85 13.25 13.52
N LYS A 15 6.55 12.85 14.75
CA LYS A 15 7.42 12.02 15.59
C LYS A 15 7.28 10.54 15.24
N ASP A 16 6.09 10.14 14.78
CA ASP A 16 5.76 8.78 14.34
C ASP A 16 5.80 8.63 12.80
N ALA A 17 5.57 9.72 12.03
CA ALA A 17 5.61 9.75 10.57
C ALA A 17 7.02 9.89 9.97
N GLY A 18 8.07 9.63 10.76
CA GLY A 18 9.39 9.40 10.20
C GLY A 18 9.37 8.09 9.42
N VAL A 19 9.10 8.17 8.11
CA VAL A 19 8.99 7.03 7.21
C VAL A 19 10.16 6.07 7.47
N PHE A 20 9.81 4.82 7.75
CA PHE A 20 10.64 3.73 8.28
C PHE A 20 10.78 3.56 9.81
N GLY A 21 10.07 4.29 10.67
CA GLY A 21 9.96 3.94 12.10
C GLY A 21 11.31 3.91 12.83
N ILE A 22 12.22 4.82 12.46
CA ILE A 22 13.61 4.85 12.94
C ILE A 22 13.73 5.39 14.39
N TYR A 23 12.65 5.84 15.04
CA TYR A 23 12.75 6.48 16.35
C TYR A 23 11.94 5.85 17.49
N SER A 24 11.28 4.69 17.30
CA SER A 24 10.59 4.01 18.40
C SER A 24 11.54 3.61 19.55
N PRO A 25 12.75 3.06 19.30
CA PRO A 25 13.64 2.67 20.40
C PRO A 25 14.33 3.87 21.05
N TYR A 26 14.73 4.88 20.27
CA TYR A 26 15.47 6.04 20.75
C TYR A 26 14.59 6.99 21.58
N TYR A 27 13.29 7.09 21.28
CA TYR A 27 12.36 7.86 22.12
C TYR A 27 11.86 7.08 23.35
N GLU A 28 11.78 5.74 23.32
CA GLU A 28 11.49 4.96 24.53
C GLU A 28 12.68 4.94 25.49
N SER A 29 13.93 4.86 25.00
CA SER A 29 15.13 4.97 25.84
C SER A 29 15.33 6.39 26.38
N SER A 30 15.16 7.42 25.54
CA SER A 30 15.23 8.83 25.96
C SER A 30 14.13 9.22 26.95
N LYS A 31 12.93 8.64 26.86
CA LYS A 31 11.83 8.86 27.84
C LYS A 31 12.13 8.17 29.18
N GLN A 32 12.81 7.02 29.16
CA GLN A 32 13.31 6.37 30.38
C GLN A 32 14.46 7.14 31.01
N ASP A 33 15.41 7.66 30.22
CA ASP A 33 16.52 8.49 30.69
C ASP A 33 16.05 9.86 31.20
N PHE A 34 15.08 10.49 30.54
CA PHE A 34 14.45 11.73 31.01
C PHE A 34 13.66 11.53 32.31
N ASN A 35 12.95 10.41 32.45
CA ASN A 35 12.29 10.05 33.71
C ASN A 35 13.27 9.63 34.80
N ARG A 36 14.45 9.09 34.45
CA ARG A 36 15.56 8.82 35.38
C ARG A 36 16.18 10.12 35.88
N LEU A 37 16.48 11.05 34.99
CA LEU A 37 16.99 12.39 35.30
C LEU A 37 16.01 13.19 36.16
N ARG A 38 14.70 13.09 35.89
CA ARG A 38 13.66 13.72 36.71
C ARG A 38 13.55 13.11 38.12
N ARG A 39 13.86 11.82 38.27
CA ARG A 39 13.88 11.12 39.57
C ARG A 39 15.21 11.27 40.33
N SER A 40 16.29 11.64 39.65
CA SER A 40 17.62 11.85 40.23
C SER A 40 18.00 13.33 40.42
N SER A 41 17.14 14.28 40.07
CA SER A 41 17.37 15.70 40.36
C SER A 41 17.31 15.97 41.87
N PRO A 42 18.31 16.64 42.48
CA PRO A 42 18.36 16.90 43.93
C PRO A 42 17.43 18.02 44.41
N LEU A 43 16.54 18.55 43.58
CA LEU A 43 15.58 19.59 43.97
C LEU A 43 14.33 18.96 44.59
N LYS A 44 14.49 18.38 45.78
CA LYS A 44 13.40 18.26 46.76
C LYS A 44 13.23 19.63 47.41
N SER A 45 12.16 20.34 47.08
CA SER A 45 11.63 21.36 48.00
C SER A 45 10.99 20.65 49.21
N PRO A 46 11.17 21.17 50.42
CA PRO A 46 10.80 20.47 51.65
C PRO A 46 9.28 20.42 51.86
N GLU A 47 8.83 19.32 52.45
CA GLU A 47 7.55 19.22 53.17
C GLU A 47 7.40 20.35 54.18
N PRO A 48 6.20 20.90 54.37
CA PRO A 48 5.83 21.47 55.66
C PRO A 48 4.74 20.63 56.33
N ALA A 49 5.11 20.09 57.49
CA ALA A 49 4.18 19.56 58.48
C ALA A 49 3.56 20.70 59.32
N ASN A 50 2.33 20.45 59.77
CA ASN A 50 1.62 20.99 60.93
C ASN A 50 0.81 22.31 60.86
N ARG A 51 -0.52 22.06 60.84
CA ARG A 51 -1.76 22.75 61.29
C ARG A 51 -1.70 23.98 62.23
N LEU A 52 -2.60 24.95 61.97
CA LEU A 52 -3.78 25.45 62.76
C LEU A 52 -4.08 26.97 62.44
N PRO A 53 -5.19 27.63 62.87
CA PRO A 53 -6.55 27.59 62.32
C PRO A 53 -7.21 28.98 61.96
N ILE A 54 -8.23 28.93 61.07
CA ILE A 54 -9.47 29.75 60.91
C ILE A 54 -9.43 31.31 60.86
N LEU A 55 -10.02 31.90 59.80
CA LEU A 55 -11.17 32.86 59.82
C LEU A 55 -11.63 33.22 58.36
N PRO A 56 -12.88 33.71 58.13
CA PRO A 56 -13.65 33.45 56.91
C PRO A 56 -13.80 34.61 55.91
N ARG A 57 -14.10 34.22 54.65
CA ARG A 57 -14.89 34.82 53.54
C ARG A 57 -14.88 36.35 53.29
N PRO A 58 -14.89 36.75 52.01
CA PRO A 58 -16.18 37.02 51.38
C PRO A 58 -16.37 36.44 49.97
N SER A 59 -17.64 36.19 49.65
CA SER A 59 -18.21 35.63 48.43
C SER A 59 -18.40 36.67 47.32
N THR A 60 -18.17 36.28 46.06
CA THR A 60 -18.69 36.94 44.85
C THR A 60 -18.87 35.93 43.70
N PRO A 61 -19.72 36.22 42.69
CA PRO A 61 -20.77 35.30 42.26
C PRO A 61 -20.54 34.60 40.90
N THR A 62 -21.27 33.50 40.75
CA THR A 62 -21.49 32.71 39.53
C THR A 62 -22.24 33.50 38.45
N PRO A 63 -21.90 33.34 37.15
CA PRO A 63 -22.76 33.83 36.07
C PRO A 63 -23.87 32.82 35.74
N ARG A 64 -25.06 33.39 35.51
CA ARG A 64 -26.33 32.76 35.17
C ARG A 64 -26.33 32.09 33.79
N ARG A 65 -26.99 30.94 33.75
CA ARG A 65 -27.67 30.33 32.60
C ARG A 65 -28.63 31.34 31.95
N VAL A 66 -28.63 31.40 30.62
CA VAL A 66 -29.70 31.99 29.83
C VAL A 66 -30.28 30.86 28.98
N ASP A 67 -31.49 30.45 29.34
CA ASP A 67 -32.39 29.64 28.51
C ASP A 67 -33.14 30.62 27.58
N ILE A 68 -33.20 30.31 26.28
CA ILE A 68 -34.16 30.92 25.34
C ILE A 68 -34.89 29.78 24.66
N ASP A 69 -36.15 29.63 25.04
CA ASP A 69 -37.14 28.78 24.38
C ASP A 69 -37.72 29.46 23.12
N ARG A 70 -37.97 28.60 22.13
CA ARG A 70 -39.08 28.56 21.16
C ARG A 70 -39.81 29.86 20.76
N ILE A 71 -39.82 30.11 19.45
CA ILE A 71 -41.01 30.55 18.71
C ILE A 71 -41.14 29.69 17.44
N ASP A 72 -42.25 28.96 17.36
CA ASP A 72 -42.80 28.36 16.14
C ASP A 72 -43.46 29.44 15.27
N ALA A 73 -43.30 29.36 13.94
CA ALA A 73 -44.33 29.79 12.99
C ALA A 73 -44.08 29.19 11.60
N ASN A 74 -45.02 28.33 11.21
CA ASN A 74 -45.26 27.83 9.86
C ASN A 74 -45.45 28.96 8.82
N LYS A 75 -45.27 28.60 7.53
CA LYS A 75 -46.25 28.73 6.42
C LYS A 75 -45.71 29.36 5.14
N SER A 76 -45.53 28.53 4.11
CA SER A 76 -45.85 28.74 2.68
C SER A 76 -45.43 27.45 1.94
N GLU A 77 -46.27 26.48 1.58
CA GLU A 77 -47.26 26.50 0.47
C GLU A 77 -46.75 27.31 -0.75
N ARG A 78 -46.81 26.90 -2.01
CA ARG A 78 -47.35 25.74 -2.75
C ARG A 78 -47.06 26.11 -4.22
N MET A 79 -46.59 25.19 -5.05
CA MET A 79 -47.11 25.10 -6.42
C MET A 79 -46.72 23.77 -7.05
N THR A 80 -47.76 22.96 -7.19
CA THR A 80 -47.85 21.73 -7.97
C THR A 80 -48.10 22.07 -9.44
N ASP A 81 -48.09 20.98 -10.23
CA ASP A 81 -48.79 20.76 -11.50
C ASP A 81 -47.88 20.75 -12.72
N THR A 82 -48.01 19.86 -13.69
CA THR A 82 -48.75 18.60 -13.92
C THR A 82 -48.23 18.11 -15.28
N GLY A 83 -48.29 16.81 -15.59
CA GLY A 83 -48.03 16.36 -16.96
C GLY A 83 -47.88 14.86 -17.13
N SER A 84 -48.92 14.09 -16.78
CA SER A 84 -49.05 12.70 -17.23
C SER A 84 -49.61 12.65 -18.65
N LEU A 85 -49.08 11.79 -19.51
CA LEU A 85 -49.81 11.26 -20.67
C LEU A 85 -49.52 9.77 -20.79
N THR A 86 -50.56 9.00 -20.48
CA THR A 86 -50.75 7.60 -20.83
C THR A 86 -51.14 7.50 -22.31
N SER A 87 -50.73 6.43 -23.03
CA SER A 87 -51.59 5.69 -23.97
C SER A 87 -50.85 4.57 -24.75
N LYS A 88 -51.34 3.34 -24.53
CA LYS A 88 -51.63 2.23 -25.49
C LYS A 88 -50.56 1.63 -26.43
N LYS A 89 -50.13 0.41 -26.06
CA LYS A 89 -50.41 -0.92 -26.69
C LYS A 89 -50.51 -1.02 -28.24
N SER A 90 -49.53 -1.72 -28.84
CA SER A 90 -49.71 -2.76 -29.89
C SER A 90 -48.47 -3.69 -29.81
N THR A 91 -48.57 -4.97 -29.40
CA THR A 91 -48.87 -6.17 -30.20
C THR A 91 -48.30 -6.17 -31.60
N ASN A 92 -47.08 -6.69 -31.76
CA ASN A 92 -46.81 -7.65 -32.82
C ASN A 92 -45.83 -8.72 -32.34
N SER A 93 -46.30 -9.95 -32.48
CA SER A 93 -45.64 -11.21 -32.22
C SER A 93 -44.66 -11.50 -33.36
N ASP A 94 -43.37 -11.54 -33.06
CA ASP A 94 -42.44 -12.37 -33.82
C ASP A 94 -41.75 -13.34 -32.87
N LYS A 95 -41.87 -14.61 -33.25
CA LYS A 95 -41.46 -15.80 -32.52
C LYS A 95 -39.97 -15.72 -32.19
N ALA A 96 -39.66 -15.44 -30.92
CA ALA A 96 -38.36 -15.73 -30.34
C ALA A 96 -38.16 -17.26 -30.32
N ILE A 97 -37.24 -17.74 -31.14
CA ILE A 97 -36.72 -19.11 -31.06
C ILE A 97 -35.95 -19.21 -29.75
N PRO A 98 -36.29 -20.13 -28.83
CA PRO A 98 -35.54 -20.30 -27.60
C PRO A 98 -34.24 -21.00 -27.93
N ILE A 99 -33.14 -20.25 -28.01
CA ILE A 99 -31.81 -20.84 -27.91
C ILE A 99 -31.64 -21.21 -26.45
N SER A 100 -31.82 -22.50 -26.18
CA SER A 100 -31.40 -23.18 -24.97
C SER A 100 -30.02 -22.69 -24.58
N ALA A 101 -29.98 -21.92 -23.50
CA ALA A 101 -28.79 -21.61 -22.75
C ALA A 101 -28.24 -22.93 -22.20
N SER A 102 -27.38 -23.60 -22.98
CA SER A 102 -26.36 -24.45 -22.39
C SER A 102 -25.37 -23.52 -21.70
N SER A 103 -25.73 -23.14 -20.49
CA SER A 103 -24.88 -22.60 -19.44
C SER A 103 -23.76 -23.62 -19.18
N GLY A 104 -22.79 -23.68 -20.08
CA GLY A 104 -21.47 -24.20 -19.80
C GLY A 104 -20.70 -23.09 -19.11
N ASN A 105 -20.99 -22.86 -17.84
CA ASN A 105 -20.05 -22.21 -16.93
C ASN A 105 -18.84 -23.15 -16.82
N SER A 106 -17.96 -23.16 -17.82
CA SER A 106 -16.58 -23.56 -17.63
C SER A 106 -15.94 -22.42 -16.85
N HIS A 107 -16.24 -22.40 -15.55
CA HIS A 107 -15.33 -21.86 -14.57
C HIS A 107 -14.03 -22.63 -14.82
N VAL A 108 -13.11 -22.01 -15.56
CA VAL A 108 -11.74 -22.49 -15.65
C VAL A 108 -11.23 -22.35 -14.22
N SER A 109 -11.40 -23.41 -13.46
CA SER A 109 -10.77 -23.60 -12.17
C SER A 109 -9.28 -23.64 -12.46
N THR A 110 -8.66 -22.45 -12.48
CA THR A 110 -7.20 -22.31 -12.42
C THR A 110 -6.77 -22.88 -11.07
N ILE A 111 -6.60 -24.19 -11.03
CA ILE A 111 -5.81 -24.86 -9.99
C ILE A 111 -4.46 -24.14 -10.03
N PRO A 112 -3.94 -23.62 -8.89
CA PRO A 112 -2.63 -23.03 -8.88
C PRO A 112 -1.63 -24.11 -9.32
N HIS A 113 -1.02 -23.93 -10.49
CA HIS A 113 0.12 -24.73 -10.91
C HIS A 113 1.17 -24.63 -9.80
N VAL A 114 1.31 -25.71 -9.03
CA VAL A 114 2.38 -25.84 -8.07
C VAL A 114 3.62 -26.11 -8.92
N HIS A 115 4.45 -25.09 -9.12
CA HIS A 115 5.70 -25.25 -9.86
C HIS A 115 6.49 -26.41 -9.26
N LYS A 116 6.95 -27.31 -10.14
CA LYS A 116 7.58 -28.59 -9.77
C LYS A 116 8.81 -28.38 -8.86
N ASP A 117 9.45 -27.21 -8.95
CA ASP A 117 10.58 -26.78 -8.11
C ASP A 117 10.33 -25.42 -7.44
N TRP A 118 9.51 -25.39 -6.39
CA TRP A 118 9.22 -24.18 -5.60
C TRP A 118 10.50 -23.50 -5.03
N LEU A 119 11.56 -24.27 -4.76
CA LEU A 119 12.85 -23.74 -4.31
C LEU A 119 13.55 -22.93 -5.40
N GLU A 120 13.41 -23.33 -6.67
CA GLU A 120 13.98 -22.60 -7.80
C GLU A 120 13.26 -21.27 -8.00
N VAL A 121 11.92 -21.28 -7.94
CA VAL A 121 11.10 -20.05 -7.97
C VAL A 121 11.52 -19.10 -6.85
N LEU A 122 11.68 -19.61 -5.63
CA LEU A 122 12.13 -18.82 -4.48
C LEU A 122 13.52 -18.24 -4.72
N ARG A 123 14.46 -19.04 -5.22
CA ARG A 123 15.82 -18.59 -5.54
C ARG A 123 15.80 -17.49 -6.61
N MET A 124 14.99 -17.63 -7.65
CA MET A 124 14.83 -16.60 -8.69
C MET A 124 14.24 -15.31 -8.12
N CYS A 125 13.24 -15.41 -7.24
CA CYS A 125 12.68 -14.25 -6.54
C CYS A 125 13.74 -13.54 -5.69
N LEU A 126 14.57 -14.29 -4.95
CA LEU A 126 15.61 -13.72 -4.08
C LEU A 126 16.84 -13.21 -4.84
N ASN A 127 17.07 -13.68 -6.06
CA ASN A 127 18.13 -13.13 -6.92
C ASN A 127 17.69 -11.82 -7.60
N ASP A 128 16.38 -11.65 -7.84
CA ASP A 128 15.84 -10.42 -8.39
C ASP A 128 15.90 -9.26 -7.39
N LEU A 129 16.12 -8.04 -7.89
CA LEU A 129 16.15 -6.83 -7.06
C LEU A 129 14.79 -6.56 -6.43
N THR A 130 13.72 -6.73 -7.21
CA THR A 130 12.34 -6.47 -6.75
C THR A 130 11.92 -7.49 -5.70
N GLY A 131 12.21 -8.77 -5.91
CA GLY A 131 11.90 -9.82 -4.95
C GLY A 131 12.62 -9.65 -3.61
N ARG A 132 13.88 -9.20 -3.61
CA ARG A 132 14.61 -8.84 -2.37
C ARG A 132 13.95 -7.69 -1.61
N ASP A 133 13.54 -6.61 -2.28
CA ASP A 133 12.83 -5.51 -1.62
C ASP A 133 11.50 -5.96 -1.02
N LYS A 134 10.72 -6.79 -1.74
CA LYS A 134 9.42 -7.29 -1.24
C LYS A 134 9.59 -8.26 -0.07
N ALA A 135 10.54 -9.18 -0.15
CA ALA A 135 10.86 -10.08 0.96
C ALA A 135 11.33 -9.32 2.20
N ALA A 136 12.20 -8.32 2.03
CA ALA A 136 12.63 -7.46 3.13
C ALA A 136 11.46 -6.64 3.71
N LYS A 137 10.53 -6.14 2.87
CA LYS A 137 9.31 -5.47 3.34
C LYS A 137 8.48 -6.41 4.20
N MET A 138 8.20 -7.62 3.73
CA MET A 138 7.48 -8.64 4.51
C MET A 138 8.13 -8.89 5.86
N LEU A 139 9.45 -9.11 5.88
CA LEU A 139 10.20 -9.38 7.11
C LEU A 139 10.13 -8.19 8.09
N VAL A 140 10.28 -6.95 7.61
CA VAL A 140 10.15 -5.75 8.45
C VAL A 140 8.78 -5.69 9.12
N TYR A 141 7.70 -5.86 8.36
CA TYR A 141 6.35 -5.75 8.91
C TYR A 141 5.97 -6.95 9.78
N LEU A 142 6.46 -8.14 9.46
CA LEU A 142 6.30 -9.33 10.30
C LEU A 142 6.98 -9.14 11.65
N LEU A 143 8.25 -8.68 11.66
CA LEU A 143 8.96 -8.38 12.90
C LEU A 143 8.26 -7.29 13.70
N ARG A 144 7.76 -6.23 13.05
CA ARG A 144 7.00 -5.17 13.73
C ARG A 144 5.70 -5.68 14.35
N LEU A 145 4.99 -6.58 13.69
CA LEU A 145 3.75 -7.17 14.20
C LEU A 145 4.04 -8.08 15.40
N ILE A 146 5.10 -8.90 15.33
CA ILE A 146 5.54 -9.72 16.46
C ILE A 146 5.93 -8.83 17.64
N LEU A 147 6.65 -7.72 17.39
CA LEU A 147 7.04 -6.75 18.42
C LEU A 147 5.85 -5.99 19.00
N SER A 148 4.78 -5.74 18.23
CA SER A 148 3.59 -5.03 18.73
C SER A 148 2.74 -5.91 19.65
N GLU A 149 2.67 -7.21 19.36
CA GLU A 149 1.91 -8.18 20.15
C GLU A 149 2.71 -8.81 21.30
N ALA A 150 4.05 -8.66 21.29
CA ALA A 150 4.89 -9.16 22.36
C ALA A 150 4.50 -8.51 23.70
N PRO A 151 4.10 -9.29 24.71
CA PRO A 151 3.75 -8.72 26.01
C PRO A 151 5.01 -8.08 26.62
N LYS A 152 4.99 -6.77 26.82
CA LYS A 152 6.06 -5.98 27.49
C LYS A 152 6.53 -6.56 28.84
N LYS A 153 5.77 -7.51 29.41
CA LYS A 153 6.01 -8.18 30.69
C LYS A 153 6.99 -9.38 30.63
N THR A 154 7.29 -9.97 29.47
CA THR A 154 8.16 -11.17 29.40
C THR A 154 9.67 -10.85 29.47
N VAL A 155 10.08 -9.64 29.08
CA VAL A 155 11.50 -9.21 29.14
C VAL A 155 12.01 -9.10 30.59
N TYR A 156 11.13 -8.84 31.57
CA TYR A 156 11.52 -8.73 32.98
C TYR A 156 11.66 -10.07 33.71
N SER A 157 11.10 -11.17 33.19
CA SER A 157 11.10 -12.48 33.87
C SER A 157 12.30 -13.36 33.46
N SER A 158 13.04 -12.99 32.41
CA SER A 158 14.17 -13.75 31.84
C SER A 158 15.50 -13.58 32.59
N LYS A 159 15.57 -12.80 33.67
CA LYS A 159 16.82 -12.61 34.44
C LYS A 159 17.16 -13.76 35.39
N ASN A 160 16.31 -14.77 35.49
CA ASN A 160 16.65 -15.98 36.24
C ASN A 160 17.58 -16.83 35.37
N SER A 161 18.84 -16.96 35.79
CA SER A 161 19.85 -17.81 35.19
C SER A 161 19.27 -19.21 34.92
N VAL A 162 19.31 -19.67 33.67
CA VAL A 162 18.95 -21.04 33.31
C VAL A 162 19.91 -21.98 34.03
N GLN A 163 19.41 -22.71 35.01
CA GLN A 163 20.19 -23.76 35.65
C GLN A 163 20.07 -25.02 34.80
N ILE A 164 21.20 -25.58 34.37
CA ILE A 164 21.25 -26.83 33.57
C ILE A 164 20.58 -27.99 34.34
N ALA A 165 20.58 -27.93 35.67
CA ALA A 165 19.89 -28.88 36.56
C ALA A 165 18.36 -28.96 36.35
N THR A 166 17.73 -27.94 35.75
CA THR A 166 16.29 -27.93 35.46
C THR A 166 15.92 -28.82 34.27
N PHE A 167 16.87 -29.12 33.37
CA PHE A 167 16.66 -30.07 32.26
C PHE A 167 16.42 -31.49 32.76
N ALA A 168 17.16 -31.91 33.80
CA ALA A 168 17.05 -33.24 34.38
C ALA A 168 15.73 -33.48 35.13
N LYS A 169 15.11 -32.43 35.66
CA LYS A 169 13.85 -32.53 36.43
C LYS A 169 12.60 -32.32 35.58
N SER A 170 12.67 -31.50 34.54
CA SER A 170 11.52 -31.23 33.67
C SER A 170 11.96 -30.66 32.31
N PRO A 171 12.08 -31.49 31.25
CA PRO A 171 12.52 -31.04 29.93
C PRO A 171 11.57 -30.00 29.31
N VAL A 172 10.27 -30.10 29.60
CA VAL A 172 9.24 -29.16 29.11
C VAL A 172 9.47 -27.74 29.65
N VAL A 173 9.80 -27.59 30.94
CA VAL A 173 10.05 -26.28 31.56
C VAL A 173 11.35 -25.69 31.03
N PHE A 174 12.35 -26.53 30.80
CA PHE A 174 13.63 -26.11 30.21
C PHE A 174 13.47 -25.62 28.76
N VAL A 175 12.75 -26.36 27.91
CA VAL A 175 12.43 -25.92 26.54
C VAL A 175 11.62 -24.62 26.57
N ARG A 176 10.67 -24.47 27.50
CA ARG A 176 9.91 -23.23 27.68
C ARG A 176 10.80 -22.05 28.09
N GLN A 177 11.78 -22.26 28.97
CA GLN A 177 12.73 -21.23 29.37
C GLN A 177 13.68 -20.84 28.23
N ILE A 178 14.22 -21.82 27.49
CA ILE A 178 15.02 -21.54 26.29
C ILE A 178 14.19 -20.79 25.25
N ALA A 179 12.95 -21.21 25.01
CA ALA A 179 12.06 -20.52 24.07
C ALA A 179 11.77 -19.08 24.50
N LEU A 180 11.58 -18.82 25.80
CA LEU A 180 11.41 -17.47 26.34
C LEU A 180 12.67 -16.61 26.18
N ILE A 181 13.85 -17.18 26.42
CA ILE A 181 15.12 -16.48 26.25
C ILE A 181 15.38 -16.20 24.76
N ALA A 182 15.23 -17.20 23.90
CA ALA A 182 15.32 -17.05 22.45
C ALA A 182 14.34 -16.00 21.94
N TYR A 183 13.10 -15.98 22.45
CA TYR A 183 12.12 -14.95 22.14
C TYR A 183 12.53 -13.56 22.62
N SER A 184 13.09 -13.44 23.83
CA SER A 184 13.56 -12.16 24.37
C SER A 184 14.79 -11.61 23.63
N GLU A 185 15.71 -12.48 23.22
CA GLU A 185 16.89 -12.11 22.45
C GLU A 185 16.51 -11.76 21.00
N LEU A 186 15.57 -12.51 20.40
CA LEU A 186 14.95 -12.15 19.13
C LEU A 186 14.24 -10.80 19.22
N PHE A 187 13.55 -10.49 20.32
CA PHE A 187 12.91 -9.19 20.56
C PHE A 187 13.94 -8.05 20.61
N LEU A 188 15.02 -8.21 21.38
CA LEU A 188 16.08 -7.19 21.48
C LEU A 188 16.81 -6.98 20.15
N ARG A 189 17.15 -8.07 19.44
CA ARG A 189 17.87 -8.00 18.16
C ARG A 189 16.98 -7.51 17.02
N SER A 190 15.70 -7.89 17.00
CA SER A 190 14.78 -7.51 15.92
C SER A 190 14.57 -6.00 15.81
N GLY A 191 14.66 -5.25 16.92
CA GLY A 191 14.63 -3.78 16.89
C GLY A 191 15.77 -3.19 16.04
N GLY A 192 17.00 -3.68 16.21
CA GLY A 192 18.14 -3.31 15.37
C GLY A 192 17.99 -3.82 13.93
N SER A 193 17.53 -5.06 13.76
CA SER A 193 17.31 -5.67 12.44
C SER A 193 16.28 -4.91 11.60
N ILE A 194 15.22 -4.36 12.21
CA ILE A 194 14.21 -3.55 11.48
C ILE A 194 14.85 -2.29 10.88
N SER A 195 15.71 -1.61 11.64
CA SER A 195 16.42 -0.43 11.14
C SER A 195 17.35 -0.80 9.98
N GLY A 196 18.15 -1.86 10.16
CA GLY A 196 19.05 -2.37 9.12
C GLY A 196 18.31 -2.81 7.85
N LEU A 197 17.18 -3.52 7.99
CA LEU A 197 16.35 -3.95 6.86
C LEU A 197 15.73 -2.76 6.11
N ASN A 198 15.37 -1.68 6.80
CA ASN A 198 14.86 -0.48 6.14
C ASN A 198 15.94 0.23 5.33
N ILE A 199 17.14 0.38 5.90
CA ILE A 199 18.30 0.93 5.17
C ILE A 199 18.64 0.04 3.98
N TYR A 200 18.65 -1.28 4.16
CA TYR A 200 18.84 -2.25 3.09
C TYR A 200 17.83 -2.04 1.95
N ARG A 201 16.54 -1.88 2.26
CA ARG A 201 15.52 -1.62 1.25
C ARG A 201 15.71 -0.28 0.53
N GLN A 202 16.15 0.77 1.24
CA GLN A 202 16.48 2.05 0.61
C GLN A 202 17.68 1.91 -0.33
N LEU A 203 18.71 1.15 0.06
CA LEU A 203 19.85 0.83 -0.80
C LEU A 203 19.44 0.07 -2.07
N LEU A 204 18.49 -0.88 -1.97
CA LEU A 204 17.97 -1.58 -3.15
C LEU A 204 17.21 -0.67 -4.13
N ARG A 205 16.65 0.44 -3.64
CA ARG A 205 15.90 1.42 -4.46
C ARG A 205 16.77 2.59 -4.95
N ALA A 206 17.94 2.77 -4.36
CA ALA A 206 18.88 3.83 -4.70
C ALA A 206 19.45 3.65 -6.12
N GLY A 207 19.80 4.77 -6.75
CA GLY A 207 20.39 4.80 -8.09
C GLY A 207 19.36 5.04 -9.19
N SER A 208 18.08 5.20 -8.84
CA SER A 208 17.02 5.52 -9.80
C SER A 208 16.93 7.03 -10.09
N ALA A 209 17.28 7.90 -9.13
CA ALA A 209 17.15 9.35 -9.30
C ALA A 209 17.96 9.90 -10.50
N PRO A 210 19.24 9.53 -10.73
CA PRO A 210 19.98 10.01 -11.89
C PRO A 210 19.31 9.66 -13.23
N VAL A 211 18.74 8.45 -13.34
CA VAL A 211 18.02 8.00 -14.54
C VAL A 211 16.78 8.86 -14.78
N HIS A 212 16.03 9.18 -13.73
CA HIS A 212 14.86 10.05 -13.82
C HIS A 212 15.22 11.50 -14.15
N VAL A 213 16.32 12.02 -13.60
CA VAL A 213 16.84 13.35 -13.95
C VAL A 213 17.19 13.42 -15.43
N ILE A 214 17.88 12.42 -15.97
CA ILE A 214 18.21 12.37 -17.41
C ILE A 214 16.94 12.34 -18.27
N LYS A 215 15.90 11.59 -17.87
CA LYS A 215 14.60 11.58 -18.55
C LYS A 215 13.96 12.98 -18.55
N LEU A 216 13.98 13.67 -17.42
CA LEU A 216 13.46 15.04 -17.31
C LEU A 216 14.27 16.02 -18.17
N ILE A 217 15.61 15.93 -18.18
CA ILE A 217 16.47 16.76 -19.03
C ILE A 217 16.13 16.53 -20.51
N ARG A 218 15.90 15.29 -20.95
CA ARG A 218 15.47 14.99 -22.32
C ARG A 218 14.11 15.62 -22.64
N LEU A 219 13.18 15.62 -21.70
CA LEU A 219 11.87 16.26 -21.85
C LEU A 219 12.00 17.79 -22.00
N ILE A 220 12.84 18.40 -21.15
CA ILE A 220 13.15 19.84 -21.21
C ILE A 220 13.79 20.17 -22.56
N ARG A 221 14.79 19.40 -23.01
CA ARG A 221 15.44 19.59 -24.32
C ARG A 221 14.45 19.50 -25.48
N LYS A 222 13.52 18.55 -25.46
CA LYS A 222 12.44 18.46 -26.46
C LYS A 222 11.55 19.69 -26.44
N SER A 223 11.20 20.18 -25.26
CA SER A 223 10.38 21.38 -25.09
C SER A 223 11.09 22.63 -25.64
N VAL A 224 12.37 22.80 -25.31
CA VAL A 224 13.20 23.91 -25.82
C VAL A 224 13.34 23.83 -27.33
N PHE A 225 13.57 22.64 -27.89
CA PHE A 225 13.65 22.46 -29.34
C PHE A 225 12.36 22.89 -30.05
N LEU A 226 11.18 22.54 -29.52
CA LEU A 226 9.89 22.96 -30.09
C LEU A 226 9.67 24.48 -30.01
N ILE A 227 10.14 25.13 -28.95
CA ILE A 227 10.06 26.59 -28.79
C ILE A 227 10.94 27.28 -29.84
N VAL A 228 12.19 26.84 -29.97
CA VAL A 228 13.20 27.43 -30.88
C VAL A 228 12.85 27.17 -32.35
N ASN A 229 12.18 26.08 -32.68
CA ASN A 229 11.87 25.76 -34.07
C ASN A 229 10.82 26.73 -34.64
N HIS A 230 11.21 27.60 -35.58
CA HIS A 230 10.36 28.69 -36.10
C HIS A 230 9.24 28.22 -37.04
N LYS A 231 9.13 26.92 -37.35
CA LYS A 231 8.25 26.39 -38.39
C LYS A 231 6.76 26.31 -38.02
N CYS A 232 6.40 26.43 -36.75
CA CYS A 232 5.01 26.27 -36.28
C CYS A 232 4.41 27.57 -35.72
N PRO A 233 3.10 27.83 -35.91
CA PRO A 233 2.43 28.97 -35.30
C PRO A 233 2.42 28.86 -33.76
N PRO A 234 2.45 29.99 -33.01
CA PRO A 234 2.62 29.99 -31.56
C PRO A 234 1.58 29.17 -30.78
N ARG A 235 0.32 29.13 -31.24
CA ARG A 235 -0.74 28.33 -30.60
C ARG A 235 -0.47 26.82 -30.68
N ARG A 236 -0.13 26.30 -31.87
CA ARG A 236 0.19 24.88 -32.04
C ARG A 236 1.43 24.46 -31.23
N LYS A 237 2.41 25.36 -31.07
CA LYS A 237 3.56 25.12 -30.19
C LYS A 237 3.15 24.92 -28.73
N MET A 238 2.26 25.76 -28.22
CA MET A 238 1.79 25.64 -26.84
C MET A 238 0.95 24.38 -26.62
N ASP A 239 0.13 24.00 -27.60
CA ASP A 239 -0.64 22.74 -27.53
C ASP A 239 0.28 21.51 -27.56
N GLU A 240 1.32 21.50 -28.40
CA GLU A 240 2.33 20.44 -28.44
C GLU A 240 3.16 20.36 -27.15
N ILE A 241 3.58 21.50 -26.58
CA ILE A 241 4.29 21.52 -25.29
C ILE A 241 3.36 21.07 -24.16
N SER A 242 2.12 21.53 -24.16
CA SER A 242 1.11 21.12 -23.17
C SER A 242 0.87 19.61 -23.24
N SER A 243 0.67 19.05 -24.44
CA SER A 243 0.51 17.59 -24.60
C SER A 243 1.76 16.79 -24.22
N LEU A 244 2.96 17.38 -24.31
CA LEU A 244 4.21 16.74 -23.85
C LEU A 244 4.30 16.69 -22.31
N TRP A 245 3.93 17.78 -21.63
CA TRP A 245 4.03 17.91 -20.16
C TRP A 245 2.81 17.34 -19.43
N VAL A 246 1.61 17.59 -19.94
CA VAL A 246 0.31 17.13 -19.43
C VAL A 246 -0.04 15.78 -20.04
N ASN A 247 0.92 14.86 -20.00
CA ASN A 247 0.73 13.45 -20.31
C ASN A 247 0.85 12.65 -19.01
N TRP A 248 -0.01 11.65 -18.83
CA TRP A 248 0.06 10.72 -17.71
C TRP A 248 1.41 10.00 -17.59
N SER A 249 2.07 9.72 -18.72
CA SER A 249 3.43 9.17 -18.72
C SER A 249 4.45 10.14 -18.10
N THR A 250 4.31 11.43 -18.41
CA THR A 250 5.15 12.51 -17.88
C THR A 250 4.87 12.73 -16.39
N ILE A 251 3.59 12.79 -15.99
CA ILE A 251 3.18 12.92 -14.57
C ILE A 251 3.75 11.75 -13.76
N THR A 252 3.62 10.51 -14.25
CA THR A 252 4.21 9.33 -13.61
C THR A 252 5.72 9.47 -13.44
N SER A 253 6.41 9.92 -14.50
CA SER A 253 7.87 10.13 -14.46
C SER A 253 8.30 11.22 -13.49
N ILE A 254 7.53 12.31 -13.38
CA ILE A 254 7.75 13.40 -12.42
C ILE A 254 7.52 12.91 -10.99
N CYS A 255 6.44 12.18 -10.72
CA CYS A 255 6.18 11.58 -9.41
C CYS A 255 7.30 10.60 -9.00
N SER A 256 7.75 9.75 -9.93
CA SER A 256 8.88 8.83 -9.67
C SER A 256 10.18 9.57 -9.40
N LEU A 257 10.48 10.65 -10.13
CA LEU A 257 11.64 11.50 -9.86
C LEU A 257 11.54 12.13 -8.47
N TYR A 258 10.37 12.69 -8.15
CA TYR A 258 10.09 13.34 -6.88
C TYR A 258 10.30 12.37 -5.72
N TYR A 259 9.79 11.14 -5.84
CA TYR A 259 10.03 10.07 -4.86
C TYR A 259 11.50 9.68 -4.75
N ALA A 260 12.15 9.35 -5.87
CA ALA A 260 13.55 8.92 -5.88
C ALA A 260 14.47 9.97 -5.27
N TRP A 261 14.21 11.26 -5.53
CA TRP A 261 14.99 12.36 -4.97
C TRP A 261 14.97 12.37 -3.44
N PHE A 262 13.79 12.25 -2.82
CA PHE A 262 13.69 12.29 -1.36
C PHE A 262 14.07 10.98 -0.68
N ASP A 263 13.82 9.82 -1.30
CA ASP A 263 14.26 8.52 -0.77
C ASP A 263 15.80 8.44 -0.73
N GLU A 264 16.48 8.85 -1.81
CA GLU A 264 17.94 8.91 -1.86
C GLU A 264 18.52 9.98 -0.91
N SER A 265 17.86 11.14 -0.80
CA SER A 265 18.27 12.18 0.17
C SER A 265 18.20 11.66 1.61
N LEU A 266 17.15 10.91 1.97
CA LEU A 266 17.02 10.28 3.28
C LEU A 266 18.05 9.16 3.50
N LEU A 267 18.37 8.41 2.45
CA LEU A 267 19.44 7.42 2.50
C LEU A 267 20.79 8.07 2.85
N LEU A 268 21.13 9.23 2.27
CA LEU A 268 22.36 9.96 2.61
C LEU A 268 22.42 10.37 4.10
N PHE A 269 21.29 10.74 4.68
CA PHE A 269 21.17 11.01 6.12
C PHE A 269 21.29 9.74 6.97
N ASN A 270 20.79 8.60 6.49
CA ASN A 270 20.84 7.32 7.20
C ASN A 270 22.23 6.66 7.14
N LEU A 271 22.97 6.87 6.05
CA LEU A 271 24.37 6.44 5.91
C LEU A 271 25.35 7.35 6.66
N GLY A 272 24.89 8.50 7.17
CA GLY A 272 25.72 9.45 7.90
C GLY A 272 26.66 10.28 7.01
N ILE A 273 26.47 10.25 5.68
CA ILE A 273 27.19 11.11 4.73
C ILE A 273 26.81 12.57 4.96
N ILE A 274 25.53 12.83 5.23
CA ILE A 274 25.03 14.14 5.64
C ILE A 274 24.64 14.05 7.11
N HIS A 275 25.25 14.88 7.96
CA HIS A 275 24.92 14.90 9.37
C HIS A 275 23.56 15.54 9.62
N LYS A 276 22.69 14.83 10.36
CA LYS A 276 21.35 15.32 10.74
C LYS A 276 21.40 16.63 11.52
N THR A 277 22.49 16.87 12.25
CA THR A 277 22.71 18.07 13.06
C THR A 277 22.89 19.33 12.23
N GLU A 278 23.51 19.22 11.06
CA GLU A 278 23.81 20.33 10.16
C GLU A 278 22.56 20.77 9.39
N LEU A 279 21.78 19.80 8.90
CA LEU A 279 20.65 20.03 7.99
C LEU A 279 19.31 19.58 8.58
N LYS A 280 19.04 19.86 9.86
CA LYS A 280 17.79 19.48 10.57
C LYS A 280 16.51 19.90 9.84
N ARG A 281 16.51 21.09 9.21
CA ARG A 281 15.35 21.60 8.45
C ARG A 281 15.13 20.78 7.18
N TYR A 282 16.19 20.54 6.42
CA TYR A 282 16.13 19.74 5.19
C TYR A 282 15.76 18.29 5.48
N HIS A 283 16.33 17.65 6.51
CA HIS A 283 15.93 16.30 6.92
C HIS A 283 14.42 16.21 7.19
N ARG A 284 13.85 17.13 7.99
CA ARG A 284 12.40 17.14 8.28
C ARG A 284 11.57 17.39 7.02
N PHE A 285 12.04 18.26 6.13
CA PHE A 285 11.42 18.50 4.84
C PHE A 285 11.43 17.22 3.99
N SER A 286 12.59 16.61 3.79
CA SER A 286 12.74 15.37 3.02
C SER A 286 11.92 14.22 3.58
N SER A 287 11.85 14.04 4.90
CA SER A 287 10.98 13.01 5.51
C SER A 287 9.50 13.20 5.19
N ARG A 288 9.02 14.44 5.16
CA ARG A 288 7.60 14.73 4.82
C ARG A 288 7.34 14.56 3.33
N HIS A 289 8.26 15.04 2.50
CA HIS A 289 8.10 15.01 1.06
C HIS A 289 8.32 13.62 0.48
N GLU A 290 9.15 12.76 1.11
CA GLU A 290 9.23 11.35 0.76
C GLU A 290 7.87 10.66 0.97
N LEU A 291 7.23 10.84 2.13
CA LEU A 291 5.89 10.30 2.38
C LEU A 291 4.86 10.77 1.35
N LEU A 292 4.81 12.08 1.09
CA LEU A 292 3.87 12.66 0.13
C LEU A 292 4.14 12.17 -1.30
N SER A 293 5.42 12.06 -1.68
CA SER A 293 5.82 11.58 -2.99
C SER A 293 5.49 10.11 -3.20
N TRP A 294 5.65 9.29 -2.15
CA TRP A 294 5.27 7.89 -2.15
C TRP A 294 3.76 7.74 -2.27
N PHE A 295 2.99 8.51 -1.50
CA PHE A 295 1.54 8.57 -1.58
C PHE A 295 1.04 8.96 -2.98
N ALA A 296 1.64 9.99 -3.59
CA ALA A 296 1.34 10.38 -4.97
C ALA A 296 1.68 9.27 -5.97
N THR A 297 2.79 8.56 -5.77
CA THR A 297 3.19 7.43 -6.61
C THR A 297 2.19 6.27 -6.50
N ILE A 298 1.64 6.01 -5.31
CA ILE A 298 0.58 5.01 -5.12
C ILE A 298 -0.69 5.40 -5.90
N LEU A 299 -1.14 6.65 -5.79
CA LEU A 299 -2.35 7.12 -6.49
C LEU A 299 -2.21 7.03 -8.01
N VAL A 300 -1.07 7.47 -8.54
CA VAL A 300 -0.77 7.37 -9.98
C VAL A 300 -0.68 5.91 -10.41
N GLY A 301 -0.06 5.05 -9.59
CA GLY A 301 0.01 3.60 -9.81
C GLY A 301 -1.37 2.95 -9.90
N LEU A 302 -2.25 3.20 -8.91
CA LEU A 302 -3.61 2.66 -8.89
C LEU A 302 -4.41 3.06 -10.13
N ARG A 303 -4.31 4.33 -10.54
CA ARG A 303 -4.97 4.83 -11.74
C ARG A 303 -4.44 4.12 -12.99
N ASN A 304 -3.12 4.01 -13.13
CA ASN A 304 -2.49 3.36 -14.28
C ASN A 304 -2.87 1.88 -14.35
N ASP A 305 -2.90 1.19 -13.21
CA ASP A 305 -3.32 -0.20 -13.13
C ASP A 305 -4.81 -0.36 -13.48
N TYR A 306 -5.66 0.54 -13.01
CA TYR A 306 -7.08 0.55 -13.36
C TYR A 306 -7.31 0.81 -14.87
N ALA A 307 -6.57 1.76 -15.45
CA ALA A 307 -6.62 2.04 -16.89
C ALA A 307 -6.17 0.82 -17.72
N LYS A 308 -5.06 0.18 -17.32
CA LYS A 308 -4.57 -1.05 -17.95
C LYS A 308 -5.58 -2.20 -17.81
N TYR A 309 -6.30 -2.27 -16.69
CA TYR A 309 -7.33 -3.28 -16.47
C TYR A 309 -8.49 -3.10 -17.47
N GLY A 310 -8.90 -1.85 -17.72
CA GLY A 310 -9.88 -1.53 -18.76
C GLY A 310 -9.41 -1.92 -20.16
N GLU A 311 -8.15 -1.65 -20.50
CA GLU A 311 -7.55 -2.05 -21.78
C GLU A 311 -7.54 -3.58 -21.96
N LEU A 312 -7.12 -4.33 -20.94
CA LEU A 312 -7.15 -5.80 -20.97
C LEU A 312 -8.58 -6.35 -21.07
N ASN A 313 -9.55 -5.67 -20.45
CA ASN A 313 -10.95 -6.04 -20.56
C ASN A 313 -11.51 -5.84 -21.97
N ASN A 314 -11.11 -4.74 -22.62
CA ASN A 314 -11.45 -4.49 -24.01
C ASN A 314 -10.77 -5.52 -24.93
N ARG A 315 -9.49 -5.84 -24.69
CA ARG A 315 -8.75 -6.87 -25.46
C ARG A 315 -9.41 -8.25 -25.35
N GLU A 316 -9.84 -8.66 -24.16
CA GLU A 316 -10.59 -9.90 -23.97
C GLU A 316 -11.91 -9.90 -24.76
N THR A 317 -12.66 -8.80 -24.67
CA THR A 317 -13.96 -8.67 -25.36
C THR A 317 -13.80 -8.71 -26.88
N SER A 318 -12.83 -7.96 -27.42
CA SER A 318 -12.51 -7.95 -28.85
C SER A 318 -12.08 -9.33 -29.35
N ALA A 319 -11.19 -10.01 -28.63
CA ALA A 319 -10.77 -11.35 -29.01
C ALA A 319 -11.92 -12.37 -28.99
N ARG A 320 -12.84 -12.26 -28.02
CA ARG A 320 -14.04 -13.11 -27.95
C ARG A 320 -14.98 -12.86 -29.13
N ILE A 321 -15.18 -11.60 -29.51
CA ILE A 321 -15.98 -11.23 -30.69
C ILE A 321 -15.32 -11.80 -31.96
N ASP A 322 -14.01 -11.62 -32.13
CA ASP A 322 -13.28 -12.13 -33.29
C ASP A 322 -13.39 -13.65 -33.42
N PHE A 323 -13.28 -14.37 -32.30
CA PHE A 323 -13.47 -15.81 -32.27
C PHE A 323 -14.91 -16.20 -32.65
N GLU A 324 -15.90 -15.52 -32.07
CA GLU A 324 -17.31 -15.78 -32.37
C GLU A 324 -17.63 -15.50 -33.84
N VAL A 325 -17.10 -14.42 -34.42
CA VAL A 325 -17.25 -14.09 -35.84
C VAL A 325 -16.61 -15.17 -36.70
N LYS A 326 -15.40 -15.65 -36.37
CA LYS A 326 -14.73 -16.74 -37.10
C LYS A 326 -15.53 -18.04 -37.06
N VAL A 327 -16.06 -18.42 -35.89
CA VAL A 327 -16.89 -19.61 -35.73
C VAL A 327 -18.19 -19.49 -36.52
N ARG A 328 -18.86 -18.33 -36.48
CA ARG A 328 -20.09 -18.07 -37.23
C ARG A 328 -19.83 -18.07 -38.74
N ALA A 329 -18.78 -17.42 -39.21
CA ALA A 329 -18.38 -17.41 -40.62
C ALA A 329 -18.06 -18.84 -41.12
N LYS A 330 -17.34 -19.63 -40.32
CA LYS A 330 -17.05 -21.03 -40.64
C LYS A 330 -18.33 -21.89 -40.75
N LYS A 331 -19.28 -21.71 -39.82
CA LYS A 331 -20.59 -22.40 -39.86
C LYS A 331 -21.42 -22.03 -41.10
N LEU A 332 -21.33 -20.79 -41.58
CA LEU A 332 -22.01 -20.36 -42.80
C LEU A 332 -21.34 -20.98 -44.03
N LEU A 333 -20.01 -20.92 -44.12
CA LEU A 333 -19.24 -21.50 -45.22
C LEU A 333 -19.42 -23.03 -45.32
N SER A 334 -19.44 -23.74 -44.20
CA SER A 334 -19.66 -25.19 -44.18
C SER A 334 -21.06 -25.58 -44.65
N ARG A 335 -22.08 -24.75 -44.39
CA ARG A 335 -23.44 -24.95 -44.91
C ARG A 335 -23.54 -24.69 -46.42
N THR A 336 -22.73 -23.78 -46.95
CA THR A 336 -22.77 -23.43 -48.37
C THR A 336 -21.94 -24.38 -49.24
N ASN A 337 -20.79 -24.86 -48.75
CA ASN A 337 -19.82 -25.59 -49.58
C ASN A 337 -19.72 -27.10 -49.28
N GLY A 338 -20.39 -27.63 -48.24
CA GLY A 338 -20.38 -29.07 -47.94
C GLY A 338 -19.01 -29.67 -47.56
N VAL A 339 -17.96 -28.85 -47.43
CA VAL A 339 -16.61 -29.28 -47.06
C VAL A 339 -16.44 -29.18 -45.54
N GLU A 340 -16.17 -30.32 -44.89
CA GLU A 340 -15.73 -30.38 -43.50
C GLU A 340 -14.31 -29.82 -43.37
N PHE A 341 -14.14 -28.75 -42.59
CA PHE A 341 -12.84 -28.10 -42.39
C PHE A 341 -12.17 -28.56 -41.08
N GLU A 342 -11.11 -29.37 -41.20
CA GLU A 342 -10.24 -29.85 -40.09
C GLU A 342 -9.46 -28.74 -39.36
N SER A 343 -9.46 -27.49 -39.85
CA SER A 343 -8.72 -26.36 -39.24
C SER A 343 -9.28 -25.84 -37.90
N SER A 344 -10.26 -26.53 -37.30
CA SER A 344 -10.98 -26.05 -36.11
C SER A 344 -10.13 -26.05 -34.85
N GLU A 345 -9.26 -27.05 -34.70
CA GLU A 345 -8.47 -27.25 -33.47
C GLU A 345 -7.36 -26.21 -33.35
N VAL A 346 -6.61 -25.95 -34.42
CA VAL A 346 -5.50 -24.97 -34.41
C VAL A 346 -5.99 -23.53 -34.16
N CYS A 347 -7.17 -23.17 -34.68
CA CYS A 347 -7.77 -21.85 -34.41
C CYS A 347 -8.31 -21.74 -32.98
N SER A 348 -8.79 -22.85 -32.41
CA SER A 348 -9.27 -22.91 -31.03
C SER A 348 -8.10 -22.83 -30.05
N GLN A 349 -6.99 -23.51 -30.31
CA GLN A 349 -5.82 -23.51 -29.42
C GLN A 349 -5.19 -22.11 -29.32
N LYS A 350 -4.94 -21.44 -30.45
CA LYS A 350 -4.41 -20.07 -30.44
C LYS A 350 -5.31 -19.07 -29.70
N PHE A 351 -6.63 -19.29 -29.73
CA PHE A 351 -7.57 -18.47 -28.97
C PHE A 351 -7.51 -18.79 -27.47
N ILE A 352 -7.43 -20.07 -27.10
CA ILE A 352 -7.26 -20.50 -25.70
C ILE A 352 -5.96 -19.94 -25.12
N ASP A 353 -4.84 -20.04 -25.84
CA ASP A 353 -3.54 -19.52 -25.40
C ASP A 353 -3.60 -18.00 -25.18
N ALA A 354 -4.17 -17.26 -26.14
CA ALA A 354 -4.35 -15.81 -26.02
C ALA A 354 -5.28 -15.40 -24.86
N MET A 355 -6.32 -16.19 -24.57
CA MET A 355 -7.20 -15.97 -23.42
C MET A 355 -6.52 -16.28 -22.09
N GLN A 356 -5.68 -17.31 -22.04
CA GLN A 356 -4.88 -17.64 -20.86
C GLN A 356 -3.87 -16.52 -20.55
N GLU A 357 -3.20 -15.98 -21.58
CA GLU A 357 -2.27 -14.85 -21.43
C GLU A 357 -2.99 -13.62 -20.85
N VAL A 358 -4.14 -13.23 -21.43
CA VAL A 358 -4.92 -12.08 -20.93
C VAL A 358 -5.43 -12.33 -19.50
N ALA A 359 -5.86 -13.56 -19.18
CA ALA A 359 -6.29 -13.91 -17.84
C ALA A 359 -5.14 -13.83 -16.83
N TYR A 360 -3.94 -14.26 -17.21
CA TYR A 360 -2.72 -14.14 -16.41
C TYR A 360 -2.37 -12.67 -16.15
N GLU A 361 -2.33 -11.83 -17.20
CA GLU A 361 -2.06 -10.40 -17.05
C GLU A 361 -3.07 -9.72 -16.12
N LYS A 362 -4.36 -10.05 -16.24
CA LYS A 362 -5.41 -9.57 -15.33
C LYS A 362 -5.19 -10.03 -13.89
N ARG A 363 -4.74 -11.27 -13.66
CA ARG A 363 -4.44 -11.77 -12.31
C ARG A 363 -3.30 -11.01 -11.67
N ILE A 364 -2.20 -10.79 -12.40
CA ILE A 364 -1.06 -9.99 -11.95
C ILE A 364 -1.50 -8.56 -11.62
N LEU A 365 -2.36 -7.97 -12.44
CA LEU A 365 -2.85 -6.62 -12.24
C LEU A 365 -3.78 -6.49 -11.02
N LYS A 366 -4.66 -7.46 -10.79
CA LYS A 366 -5.52 -7.52 -9.59
C LYS A 366 -4.67 -7.59 -8.31
N LEU A 367 -3.58 -8.36 -8.33
CA LEU A 367 -2.65 -8.42 -7.20
C LEU A 367 -1.96 -7.08 -6.96
N ASP A 368 -1.62 -6.35 -8.02
CA ASP A 368 -0.98 -5.03 -7.89
C ASP A 368 -1.95 -3.97 -7.35
N ILE A 369 -3.20 -3.95 -7.82
CA ILE A 369 -4.27 -3.09 -7.30
C ILE A 369 -4.52 -3.36 -5.82
N ALA A 370 -4.61 -4.64 -5.42
CA ALA A 370 -4.80 -5.02 -4.03
C ALA A 370 -3.61 -4.59 -3.16
N ARG A 371 -2.38 -4.81 -3.64
CA ARG A 371 -1.14 -4.36 -2.98
C ARG A 371 -1.13 -2.85 -2.77
N LEU A 372 -1.39 -2.07 -3.83
CA LEU A 372 -1.39 -0.61 -3.77
C LEU A 372 -2.54 -0.06 -2.93
N SER A 373 -3.67 -0.76 -2.86
CA SER A 373 -4.77 -0.40 -1.97
C SER A 373 -4.40 -0.61 -0.50
N CYS A 374 -3.68 -1.68 -0.17
CA CYS A 374 -3.11 -1.85 1.16
C CYS A 374 -2.09 -0.75 1.51
N ASP A 375 -1.21 -0.40 0.57
CA ASP A 375 -0.26 0.72 0.74
C ASP A 375 -1.00 2.06 0.91
N LEU A 376 -2.07 2.31 0.14
CA LEU A 376 -2.87 3.51 0.26
C LEU A 376 -3.48 3.66 1.66
N VAL A 377 -4.09 2.60 2.19
CA VAL A 377 -4.66 2.61 3.55
C VAL A 377 -3.55 2.81 4.59
N TYR A 378 -2.41 2.14 4.43
CA TYR A 378 -1.26 2.25 5.32
C TYR A 378 -0.72 3.69 5.40
N ASP A 379 -0.53 4.34 4.25
CA ASP A 379 0.08 5.67 4.16
C ASP A 379 -0.93 6.80 4.43
N SER A 380 -2.23 6.56 4.22
CA SER A 380 -3.30 7.52 4.55
C SER A 380 -3.30 7.91 6.02
N VAL A 381 -2.96 6.97 6.92
CA VAL A 381 -2.81 7.24 8.37
C VAL A 381 -1.83 8.38 8.62
N PHE A 382 -0.69 8.38 7.93
CA PHE A 382 0.36 9.38 8.12
C PHE A 382 0.09 10.68 7.36
N VAL A 383 -0.43 10.59 6.13
CA VAL A 383 -0.68 11.77 5.29
C VAL A 383 -1.92 12.55 5.76
N LEU A 384 -2.99 11.85 6.12
CA LEU A 384 -4.26 12.45 6.57
C LEU A 384 -4.33 12.61 8.09
N ASN A 385 -3.29 12.18 8.81
CA ASN A 385 -3.21 12.23 10.27
C ASN A 385 -4.42 11.55 10.97
N GLN A 386 -4.85 10.40 10.44
CA GLN A 386 -6.00 9.65 10.94
C GLN A 386 -5.52 8.53 11.88
N PRO A 387 -5.98 8.48 13.13
CA PRO A 387 -5.55 7.45 14.07
C PRO A 387 -6.10 6.08 13.67
N MET A 388 -5.25 5.06 13.71
CA MET A 388 -5.61 3.67 13.39
C MET A 388 -5.05 2.71 14.43
N TYR A 389 -5.76 1.62 14.69
CA TYR A 389 -5.27 0.57 15.59
C TYR A 389 -3.95 0.00 15.07
N LYS A 390 -2.90 0.06 15.90
CA LYS A 390 -1.51 -0.20 15.49
C LYS A 390 -1.30 -1.59 14.86
N PRO A 391 -1.82 -2.70 15.40
CA PRO A 391 -1.71 -4.01 14.76
C PRO A 391 -2.39 -4.07 13.39
N LEU A 392 -3.56 -3.45 13.25
CA LEU A 392 -4.28 -3.38 11.98
C LEU A 392 -3.48 -2.57 10.94
N HIS A 393 -2.89 -1.46 11.36
CA HIS A 393 -1.99 -0.67 10.52
C HIS A 393 -0.78 -1.49 10.05
N LEU A 394 -0.10 -2.20 10.96
CA LEU A 394 1.03 -3.07 10.61
C LEU A 394 0.61 -4.23 9.69
N LEU A 395 -0.61 -4.75 9.86
CA LEU A 395 -1.16 -5.79 9.00
C LEU A 395 -1.30 -5.33 7.55
N PHE A 396 -1.76 -4.10 7.29
CA PHE A 396 -1.79 -3.56 5.91
C PHE A 396 -0.41 -3.47 5.28
N GLY A 397 0.61 -3.08 6.05
CA GLY A 397 2.01 -3.09 5.60
C GLY A 397 2.52 -4.51 5.26
N LEU A 398 2.16 -5.50 6.08
CA LEU A 398 2.48 -6.91 5.84
C LEU A 398 1.75 -7.45 4.61
N LEU A 399 0.44 -7.23 4.49
CA LEU A 399 -0.38 -7.65 3.37
C LEU A 399 0.14 -7.09 2.04
N SER A 400 0.50 -5.81 2.00
CA SER A 400 1.15 -5.22 0.83
C SER A 400 2.48 -5.88 0.48
N GLY A 401 3.33 -6.15 1.49
CA GLY A 401 4.57 -6.90 1.31
C GLY A 401 4.32 -8.29 0.71
N SER A 402 3.38 -9.04 1.29
CA SER A 402 3.03 -10.40 0.89
C SER A 402 2.44 -10.46 -0.51
N LEU A 403 1.50 -9.57 -0.86
CA LEU A 403 0.92 -9.48 -2.20
C LEU A 403 1.98 -9.09 -3.24
N GLY A 404 2.88 -8.17 -2.88
CA GLY A 404 4.00 -7.79 -3.74
C GLY A 404 4.98 -8.93 -3.99
N PHE A 405 5.31 -9.71 -2.96
CA PHE A 405 6.18 -10.87 -3.11
C PHE A 405 5.49 -11.99 -3.90
N TYR A 406 4.20 -12.25 -3.64
CA TYR A 406 3.41 -13.24 -4.38
C TYR A 406 3.26 -12.89 -5.86
N LYS A 407 3.15 -11.60 -6.20
CA LYS A 407 3.21 -11.13 -7.60
C LYS A 407 4.53 -11.53 -8.26
N VAL A 408 5.67 -11.24 -7.62
CA VAL A 408 7.00 -11.61 -8.14
C VAL A 408 7.13 -13.13 -8.27
N TRP A 409 6.61 -13.87 -7.28
CA TRP A 409 6.55 -15.34 -7.32
C TRP A 409 5.84 -15.87 -8.55
N LEU A 410 4.64 -15.36 -8.85
CA LEU A 410 3.88 -15.77 -10.04
C LEU A 410 4.56 -15.36 -11.36
N GLN A 411 5.28 -14.24 -11.38
CA GLN A 411 6.05 -13.80 -12.54
C GLN A 411 7.24 -14.73 -12.81
N LYS A 412 8.01 -15.06 -11.76
CA LYS A 412 9.14 -15.97 -11.89
C LYS A 412 8.73 -17.41 -12.15
N GLY A 413 7.60 -17.83 -11.60
CA GLY A 413 6.98 -19.11 -11.94
C GLY A 413 6.64 -19.22 -13.43
N HIS A 414 5.95 -18.22 -13.98
CA HIS A 414 5.60 -18.18 -15.40
C HIS A 414 6.84 -18.17 -16.32
N GLU A 415 7.89 -17.42 -15.95
CA GLU A 415 9.17 -17.41 -16.69
C GLU A 415 9.86 -18.79 -16.73
N ILE A 416 9.67 -19.63 -15.70
CA ILE A 416 10.22 -20.99 -15.67
C ILE A 416 9.37 -21.91 -16.54
N ASP A 417 8.04 -21.84 -16.41
CA ASP A 417 7.13 -22.66 -17.19
C ASP A 417 7.34 -22.41 -18.71
N GLU A 418 7.48 -21.14 -19.13
CA GLU A 418 7.83 -20.77 -20.52
C GLU A 418 9.17 -21.37 -20.99
N LYS A 419 10.21 -21.38 -20.13
CA LYS A 419 11.53 -21.94 -20.48
C LYS A 419 11.53 -23.45 -20.55
N CYS A 420 10.70 -24.10 -19.74
CA CYS A 420 10.52 -25.54 -19.71
C CYS A 420 9.54 -26.04 -20.78
N GLY A 421 8.88 -25.12 -21.51
CA GLY A 421 7.87 -25.46 -22.53
C GLY A 421 6.62 -26.10 -21.95
N LEU A 422 6.23 -25.70 -20.73
CA LEU A 422 5.09 -26.23 -19.98
C LEU A 422 3.87 -25.31 -20.05
#